data_AF-A0A945DAQ5-F1
#
_entry.id   AF-A0A945DAQ5-F1
#
_cell.length_a   1.000
_cell.length_b   1.000
_cell.length_c   1.000
_cell.angle_alpha   90.00
_cell.angle_beta   90.00
_cell.angle_gamma   90.00
#
_symmetry.space_group_name_H-M   'P 1'
#
loop_
_entity.id
_entity.type
_entity.pdbx_description
1 polymer ?
#
loop_
_entity_poly.entity_id
_entity_poly.type
_entity_poly.pdbx_seq_one_letter_code
_entity_poly.pdbx_strand_id
1 'polypeptide(L)'
;LNDLSLKKVLLKEDDQLEYDFAQGSVIENFAFLELRQKFALEDIYFYRTVSKSEIDWVVQDQQQFILLEVKFTNKPPSEKLVQFTNFATQYPQVKLKIILTKDVLSFNPKNNIYFIPVYLLPFINL
;
A
#
# COMPACT_ATOMS: atom_id res chain seq x y z
N LEU A 1 3.26 18.92 -2.02
CA LEU A 1 2.27 18.49 -1.00
C LEU A 1 2.88 18.73 0.37
N ASN A 2 2.26 19.57 1.20
CA ASN A 2 2.81 19.97 2.51
C ASN A 2 2.66 18.85 3.55
N ASP A 3 3.75 18.55 4.27
CA ASP A 3 3.88 17.68 5.47
C ASP A 3 2.77 17.91 6.53
N LEU A 4 2.14 19.09 6.52
CA LEU A 4 1.07 19.48 7.42
C LEU A 4 -0.16 18.54 7.40
N SER A 5 -0.53 18.02 6.23
CA SER A 5 -1.71 17.15 6.10
C SER A 5 -1.47 15.78 6.74
N LEU A 6 -0.27 15.24 6.59
CA LEU A 6 0.12 13.95 7.19
C LEU A 6 0.23 14.04 8.71
N LYS A 7 0.80 15.14 9.22
CA LYS A 7 0.86 15.41 10.66
C LYS A 7 -0.53 15.47 11.30
N LYS A 8 -1.50 16.13 10.66
CA LYS A 8 -2.88 16.21 11.16
C LYS A 8 -3.56 14.84 11.22
N VAL A 9 -3.37 14.01 10.20
CA VAL A 9 -3.93 12.64 10.14
C VAL A 9 -3.31 11.74 11.23
N LEU A 10 -2.00 11.83 11.44
CA LEU A 10 -1.31 11.07 12.49
C LEU A 10 -1.71 11.52 13.91
N LEU A 11 -2.05 12.80 14.08
CA LEU A 11 -2.37 13.39 15.39
C LEU A 11 -3.85 13.27 15.81
N LYS A 12 -4.73 12.65 15.00
CA LYS A 12 -6.17 12.48 15.31
C LYS A 12 -6.89 13.79 15.66
N GLU A 13 -6.55 14.89 15.01
CA GLU A 13 -7.26 16.16 15.20
C GLU A 13 -8.36 16.34 14.14
N ASP A 14 -9.60 16.08 14.57
CA ASP A 14 -10.89 16.66 14.10
C ASP A 14 -11.87 15.82 13.23
N ASP A 15 -13.16 16.08 13.50
CA ASP A 15 -14.36 15.25 13.34
C ASP A 15 -14.98 15.20 11.91
N GLN A 16 -14.90 14.02 11.31
CA GLN A 16 -15.98 13.25 10.66
C GLN A 16 -16.55 13.66 9.26
N LEU A 17 -16.33 12.72 8.34
CA LEU A 17 -17.14 12.28 7.18
C LEU A 17 -16.73 12.68 5.75
N GLU A 18 -16.40 13.94 5.44
CA GLU A 18 -15.79 14.25 4.12
C GLU A 18 -14.27 14.01 4.08
N TYR A 19 -13.66 13.86 5.25
CA TYR A 19 -12.21 13.69 5.43
C TYR A 19 -11.71 12.28 5.08
N ASP A 20 -12.56 11.25 5.05
CA ASP A 20 -12.12 9.85 4.88
C ASP A 20 -11.68 9.54 3.44
N PHE A 21 -12.34 10.09 2.41
CA PHE A 21 -11.89 9.96 1.02
C PHE A 21 -10.61 10.76 0.76
N ALA A 22 -10.48 11.93 1.39
CA ALA A 22 -9.25 12.72 1.36
C ALA A 22 -8.09 12.01 2.10
N GLN A 23 -8.38 11.29 3.19
CA GLN A 23 -7.36 10.52 3.91
C GLN A 23 -6.82 9.37 3.06
N GLY A 24 -7.68 8.57 2.43
CA GLY A 24 -7.23 7.47 1.57
C GLY A 24 -6.27 7.95 0.48
N SER A 25 -6.69 8.94 -0.29
CA SER A 25 -5.86 9.53 -1.36
C SER A 25 -4.59 10.24 -0.86
N VAL A 26 -4.63 10.88 0.32
CA VAL A 26 -3.42 11.47 0.93
C VAL A 26 -2.43 10.40 1.36
N ILE A 27 -2.90 9.31 1.96
CA ILE A 27 -2.07 8.19 2.39
C ILE A 27 -1.51 7.45 1.17
N GLU A 28 -2.31 7.28 0.13
CA GLU A 28 -1.85 6.70 -1.12
C GLU A 28 -0.77 7.56 -1.78
N ASN A 29 -0.99 8.87 -1.85
CA ASN A 29 0.02 9.79 -2.37
C ASN A 29 1.30 9.78 -1.51
N PHE A 30 1.19 9.70 -0.18
CA PHE A 30 2.34 9.53 0.69
C PHE A 30 3.10 8.24 0.35
N ALA A 31 2.41 7.10 0.27
CA ALA A 31 3.03 5.83 -0.09
C ALA A 31 3.75 5.92 -1.44
N PHE A 32 3.11 6.53 -2.44
CA PHE A 32 3.73 6.78 -3.75
C PHE A 32 5.01 7.62 -3.64
N LEU A 33 5.00 8.73 -2.88
CA LEU A 33 6.18 9.57 -2.70
C LEU A 33 7.33 8.83 -2.00
N GLU A 34 7.03 7.96 -1.03
CA GLU A 34 8.02 7.10 -0.39
C GLU A 34 8.58 6.04 -1.34
N LEU A 35 7.74 5.44 -2.19
CA LEU A 35 8.21 4.53 -3.24
C LEU A 35 9.12 5.26 -4.23
N ARG A 36 8.80 6.50 -4.60
CA ARG A 36 9.61 7.34 -5.50
C ARG A 36 10.97 7.73 -4.94
N GLN A 37 11.15 7.69 -3.61
CA GLN A 37 12.46 7.87 -2.99
C GLN A 37 13.33 6.62 -3.08
N LYS A 38 12.71 5.44 -3.27
CA LYS A 38 13.39 4.13 -3.27
C LYS A 38 13.55 3.55 -4.69
N PHE A 39 12.65 3.89 -5.62
CA PHE A 39 12.58 3.31 -6.95
C PHE A 39 12.41 4.37 -8.06
N ALA A 40 12.87 4.04 -9.26
CA ALA A 40 12.66 4.87 -10.45
C ALA A 40 11.17 4.91 -10.83
N LEU A 41 10.75 5.88 -11.64
CA LEU A 41 9.30 6.07 -11.90
C LEU A 41 8.79 4.97 -12.81
N GLU A 42 9.61 4.62 -13.79
CA GLU A 42 9.43 3.53 -14.73
C GLU A 42 9.26 2.16 -14.06
N ASP A 43 9.71 2.02 -12.82
CA ASP A 43 9.60 0.79 -12.04
C ASP A 43 8.33 0.74 -11.17
N ILE A 44 7.51 1.81 -11.14
CA ILE A 44 6.30 1.89 -10.32
C ILE A 44 5.07 1.94 -11.24
N TYR A 45 4.23 0.90 -11.14
CA TYR A 45 3.08 0.70 -12.01
C TYR A 45 1.76 0.74 -11.23
N PHE A 46 0.74 1.32 -11.84
CA PHE A 46 -0.65 1.17 -11.38
C PHE A 46 -1.29 -0.01 -12.10
N TYR A 47 -1.87 -0.96 -11.35
CA TYR A 47 -2.43 -2.17 -11.94
C TYR A 47 -3.95 -2.22 -11.76
N ARG A 48 -4.67 -2.40 -12.87
CA ARG A 48 -6.11 -2.58 -12.89
C ARG A 48 -6.48 -3.65 -13.92
N THR A 49 -7.35 -4.59 -13.53
CA THR A 49 -7.86 -5.62 -14.43
C THR A 49 -9.14 -5.17 -15.16
N VAL A 50 -9.52 -5.90 -16.21
CA VAL A 50 -10.83 -5.74 -16.89
C VAL A 50 -12.01 -5.96 -15.92
N SER A 51 -11.83 -6.84 -14.93
CA SER A 51 -12.81 -7.07 -13.86
C SER A 51 -12.81 -5.99 -12.78
N LYS A 52 -12.13 -4.86 -12.99
CA LYS A 52 -12.00 -3.73 -12.06
C LYS A 52 -11.36 -4.09 -10.72
N SER A 53 -10.55 -5.15 -10.68
CA SER A 53 -9.69 -5.44 -9.54
C SER A 53 -8.43 -4.58 -9.64
N GLU A 54 -8.00 -4.02 -8.52
CA GLU A 54 -6.94 -3.01 -8.47
C GLU A 54 -5.84 -3.46 -7.51
N ILE A 55 -4.61 -3.10 -7.84
CA ILE A 55 -3.48 -3.08 -6.92
C ILE A 55 -2.92 -1.66 -7.01
N ASP A 56 -2.90 -0.94 -5.88
CA ASP A 56 -2.53 0.48 -5.86
C ASP A 56 -1.15 0.71 -6.49
N TRP A 57 -0.15 -0.10 -6.11
CA TRP A 57 1.16 -0.11 -6.77
C TRP A 57 1.73 -1.51 -6.95
N VAL A 58 2.28 -1.73 -8.13
CA VAL A 58 3.20 -2.82 -8.43
C VAL A 58 4.56 -2.17 -8.66
N VAL A 59 5.56 -2.54 -7.85
CA VAL A 59 6.93 -2.08 -8.01
C VAL A 59 7.75 -3.20 -8.61
N GLN A 60 8.46 -2.91 -9.69
CA GLN A 60 9.45 -3.80 -10.25
C GLN A 60 10.81 -3.51 -9.63
N ASP A 61 11.40 -4.50 -8.98
CA ASP A 61 12.78 -4.43 -8.52
C ASP A 61 13.56 -5.52 -9.24
N GLN A 62 14.39 -5.10 -10.20
CA GLN A 62 15.09 -5.99 -11.12
C GLN A 62 14.11 -6.89 -11.91
N GLN A 63 14.11 -8.19 -11.63
CA GLN A 63 13.23 -9.19 -12.25
C GLN A 63 12.13 -9.66 -11.31
N GLN A 64 11.92 -8.98 -10.19
CA GLN A 64 10.93 -9.33 -9.17
C GLN A 64 9.89 -8.24 -8.99
N PHE A 65 8.74 -8.60 -8.42
CA PHE A 65 7.66 -7.66 -8.13
C PHE A 65 7.36 -7.54 -6.65
N ILE A 66 7.06 -6.33 -6.23
CA ILE A 66 6.51 -5.98 -4.91
C ILE A 66 5.11 -5.45 -5.14
N LEU A 67 4.13 -6.02 -4.45
CA LEU A 67 2.73 -5.57 -4.52
C LEU A 67 2.41 -4.77 -3.26
N LEU A 68 1.85 -3.58 -3.42
CA LEU A 68 1.42 -2.72 -2.32
C LEU A 68 -0.05 -2.32 -2.49
N GLU A 69 -0.79 -2.38 -1.39
CA GLU A 69 -2.18 -1.93 -1.27
C GLU A 69 -2.33 -1.10 0.01
N VAL A 70 -2.99 0.05 -0.05
CA VAL A 70 -3.36 0.84 1.13
C VAL A 70 -4.72 0.40 1.64
N LYS A 71 -4.75 -0.03 2.90
CA LYS A 71 -5.98 -0.26 3.67
C LYS A 71 -5.95 0.56 4.96
N PHE A 72 -6.10 1.87 4.79
CA PHE A 72 -6.12 2.82 5.90
C PHE A 72 -7.50 2.90 6.55
N THR A 73 -7.93 1.81 7.20
CA THR A 73 -9.23 1.73 7.88
C THR A 73 -9.05 1.27 9.33
N ASN A 74 -10.03 1.56 10.20
CA ASN A 74 -10.04 1.04 11.58
C ASN A 74 -10.44 -0.44 11.66
N LYS A 75 -10.81 -1.07 10.53
CA LYS A 75 -11.16 -2.50 10.49
C LYS A 75 -9.90 -3.32 10.20
N PRO A 76 -9.80 -4.55 10.76
CA PRO A 76 -8.73 -5.46 10.41
C PRO A 76 -8.71 -5.63 8.88
N PRO A 77 -7.58 -5.35 8.21
CA PRO A 77 -7.48 -5.50 6.77
C PRO A 77 -7.74 -6.96 6.40
N SER A 78 -8.58 -7.16 5.38
CA SER A 78 -8.93 -8.51 4.94
C SER A 78 -7.70 -9.26 4.46
N GLU A 79 -7.49 -10.46 4.99
CA GLU A 79 -6.38 -11.34 4.58
C GLU A 79 -6.48 -11.84 3.13
N LYS A 80 -7.69 -11.78 2.55
CA LYS A 80 -7.93 -12.17 1.17
C LYS A 80 -7.84 -10.94 0.28
N LEU A 81 -6.77 -10.88 -0.51
CA LEU A 81 -6.65 -10.01 -1.68
C LEU A 81 -6.58 -10.88 -2.92
N VAL A 82 -7.74 -11.11 -3.54
CA VAL A 82 -7.85 -11.91 -4.77
C VAL A 82 -6.98 -11.30 -5.87
N GLN A 83 -6.85 -9.98 -5.92
CA GLN A 83 -5.97 -9.28 -6.86
C GLN A 83 -4.49 -9.69 -6.73
N PHE A 84 -3.97 -9.84 -5.51
CA PHE A 84 -2.58 -10.25 -5.28
C PHE A 84 -2.35 -11.69 -5.68
N THR A 85 -3.33 -12.56 -5.41
CA THR A 85 -3.29 -13.95 -5.84
C THR A 85 -3.28 -14.04 -7.36
N ASN A 86 -4.21 -13.35 -8.03
CA ASN A 86 -4.30 -13.34 -9.49
C ASN A 86 -3.02 -12.81 -10.14
N PHE A 87 -2.48 -11.70 -9.63
CA PHE A 87 -1.21 -11.14 -10.11
C PHE A 87 -0.06 -12.14 -9.91
N ALA A 88 0.07 -12.72 -8.71
CA ALA A 88 1.14 -13.68 -8.43
C ALA A 88 1.03 -15.00 -9.22
N THR A 89 -0.18 -15.38 -9.66
CA THR A 89 -0.37 -16.50 -10.59
C THR A 89 0.16 -16.17 -11.98
N GLN A 90 -0.04 -14.94 -12.46
CA GLN A 90 0.45 -14.49 -13.77
C GLN A 90 1.94 -14.15 -13.77
N TYR A 91 2.46 -13.64 -12.64
CA TYR A 91 3.83 -13.22 -12.45
C TYR A 91 4.44 -13.91 -11.22
N PRO A 92 5.00 -15.13 -11.37
CA PRO A 92 5.54 -15.92 -10.26
C PRO A 92 6.70 -15.26 -9.50
N GLN A 93 7.35 -14.25 -10.07
CA GLN A 93 8.46 -13.50 -9.49
C GLN A 93 8.04 -12.46 -8.43
N VAL A 94 6.81 -12.51 -7.92
CA VAL A 94 6.39 -11.66 -6.79
C VAL A 94 7.20 -12.05 -5.55
N LYS A 95 8.11 -11.17 -5.12
CA LYS A 95 8.96 -11.38 -3.93
C LYS A 95 8.25 -10.98 -2.64
N LEU A 96 7.39 -9.96 -2.69
CA LEU A 96 6.83 -9.33 -1.51
C LEU A 96 5.41 -8.81 -1.77
N LYS A 97 4.54 -8.98 -0.76
CA LYS A 97 3.16 -8.49 -0.76
C LYS A 97 2.94 -7.70 0.52
N ILE A 98 2.59 -6.43 0.40
CA ILE A 98 2.41 -5.51 1.52
C ILE A 98 1.01 -4.94 1.47
N ILE A 99 0.35 -4.93 2.62
CA ILE A 99 -0.80 -4.08 2.88
C ILE A 99 -0.35 -2.99 3.84
N LEU A 100 -0.38 -1.75 3.38
CA LEU A 100 -0.13 -0.57 4.19
C LEU A 100 -1.38 -0.28 5.03
N THR A 101 -1.23 -0.35 6.34
CA THR A 101 -2.33 -0.23 7.30
C THR A 101 -2.24 1.06 8.08
N LYS A 102 -3.27 1.34 8.89
CA LYS A 102 -3.23 2.47 9.83
C LYS A 102 -2.27 2.21 10.99
N ASP A 103 -2.39 1.04 11.63
CA ASP A 103 -1.72 0.72 12.90
C ASP A 103 -1.42 -0.78 13.08
N VAL A 104 -1.68 -1.62 12.08
CA VAL A 104 -1.50 -3.08 12.18
C VAL A 104 -0.13 -3.47 11.62
N LEU A 105 0.76 -3.96 12.50
CA LEU A 105 2.02 -4.61 12.14
C LEU A 105 1.92 -6.12 12.37
N SER A 106 1.83 -6.90 11.29
CA SER A 106 1.73 -8.36 11.38
C SER A 106 2.15 -9.05 10.07
N PHE A 107 2.25 -10.38 10.11
CA PHE A 107 2.52 -11.19 8.93
C PHE A 107 1.51 -12.33 8.85
N ASN A 108 0.92 -12.52 7.67
CA ASN A 108 0.06 -13.66 7.38
C ASN A 108 0.84 -14.72 6.58
N PRO A 109 1.23 -15.84 7.20
CA PRO A 109 2.00 -16.88 6.54
C PRO A 109 1.21 -17.63 5.46
N LYS A 110 -0.12 -17.69 5.57
CA LYS A 110 -0.97 -18.42 4.62
C LYS A 110 -0.95 -17.79 3.23
N ASN A 111 -0.94 -16.47 3.17
CA ASN A 111 -0.97 -15.71 1.92
C ASN A 111 0.37 -15.02 1.59
N ASN A 112 1.36 -15.14 2.49
CA ASN A 112 2.64 -14.44 2.46
C ASN A 112 2.46 -12.92 2.32
N ILE A 113 1.66 -12.32 3.21
CA ILE A 113 1.33 -10.89 3.20
C ILE A 113 1.83 -10.23 4.49
N TYR A 114 2.58 -9.14 4.34
CA TYR A 114 2.95 -8.26 5.43
C TYR A 114 1.91 -7.16 5.58
N PHE A 115 1.47 -6.93 6.82
CA PHE A 115 0.70 -5.76 7.20
C PHE A 115 1.65 -4.81 7.89
N ILE A 116 1.79 -3.61 7.34
CA ILE A 116 2.77 -2.64 7.82
C ILE A 116 2.05 -1.31 8.02
N PRO A 117 2.09 -0.70 9.22
CA PRO A 117 1.59 0.65 9.40
C PRO A 117 2.28 1.60 8.43
N VAL A 118 1.51 2.40 7.71
CA VAL A 118 2.03 3.18 6.57
C VAL A 118 3.17 4.14 6.96
N TYR A 119 3.16 4.65 8.19
CA TYR A 119 4.23 5.50 8.74
C TYR A 119 5.58 4.78 8.92
N LEU A 120 5.64 3.45 8.81
CA LEU A 120 6.88 2.68 8.81
C LEU A 120 7.51 2.53 7.41
N LEU A 121 6.78 2.82 6.34
CA LEU A 121 7.24 2.67 4.95
C LEU A 121 8.59 3.37 4.65
N PRO A 122 8.89 4.57 5.18
CA PRO A 122 10.20 5.20 4.95
C PRO A 122 11.37 4.35 5.48
N PHE A 123 11.14 3.60 6.57
CA PHE A 123 12.17 2.89 7.33
C PHE A 123 12.37 1.43 6.92
N ILE A 124 11.51 0.88 6.06
CA ILE A 124 11.66 -0.49 5.57
C ILE A 124 12.50 -0.54 4.29
N ASN A 125 13.31 -1.57 4.15
CA ASN A 125 14.01 -1.88 2.92
C ASN A 125 13.15 -2.82 2.08
N LEU A 126 12.83 -2.42 0.85
CA LEU A 126 11.86 -3.07 -0.04
C LEU A 126 12.56 -3.90 -1.12
#